data_AF-A0A4Q3WZM6-F1
#
_entry.id   AF-A0A4Q3WZM6-F1
#
_cell.length_a   1.000
_cell.length_b   1.000
_cell.length_c   1.000
_cell.angle_alpha   90.00
_cell.angle_beta   90.00
_cell.angle_gamma   90.00
#
_symmetry.space_group_name_H-M   'P 1'
#
loop_
_entity.id
_entity.type
_entity.pdbx_description
1 polymer ?
#
loop_
_entity_poly.entity_id
_entity_poly.type
_entity_poly.pdbx_seq_one_letter_code
_entity_poly.pdbx_strand_id
1 'polypeptide(L)'
;MNPFYRRDFLRGAAAIAGTSLLPNLTRLAQAQDQTATPAVPIVPQKPQIARGRVILDRTGKGVPGVRVSNGREVVSTDAQGRYQLPVTGDAIIFIQKPSGYRVPLNELNQPKFYYIHKPLGTVTAKKTRFPGIAPTGDLPASIDFTLIKQNEPEDFRVVLWGDPQVRDIKEIDFVARDVANDLVGVDAAFGMSLGDNVFNGLNLFRPLQDVAASLGIPWHSVIGNHDLNLDAPTEALSSETYKSFYGPTYYSFDHGQVHFVAMDNVHWLGVRFQAWATGDR
;
A
#
# COMPACT_ATOMS: atom_id res chain seq x y z
N MET A 1 -7.31 -25.32 -31.71
CA MET A 1 -6.21 -24.71 -32.47
C MET A 1 -6.78 -23.99 -33.68
N ASN A 2 -6.92 -22.66 -33.59
CA ASN A 2 -6.72 -21.72 -34.69
C ASN A 2 -6.57 -20.32 -34.02
N PRO A 3 -5.54 -19.52 -34.36
CA PRO A 3 -5.10 -18.40 -33.52
C PRO A 3 -5.82 -17.08 -33.88
N PHE A 4 -6.33 -16.37 -32.87
CA PHE A 4 -6.81 -15.00 -33.05
C PHE A 4 -5.63 -14.03 -33.04
N TYR A 5 -5.32 -13.47 -34.21
CA TYR A 5 -4.32 -12.41 -34.36
C TYR A 5 -4.94 -11.02 -34.14
N ARG A 6 -4.21 -10.19 -33.37
CA ARG A 6 -4.36 -8.73 -33.25
C ARG A 6 -4.28 -8.06 -34.62
N ARG A 7 -5.40 -7.86 -35.34
CA ARG A 7 -5.44 -6.89 -36.45
C ARG A 7 -6.83 -6.45 -36.95
N ASP A 8 -7.86 -6.38 -36.11
CA ASP A 8 -9.19 -5.87 -36.55
C ASP A 8 -9.76 -4.71 -35.72
N PHE A 9 -8.95 -3.99 -34.93
CA PHE A 9 -9.42 -2.85 -34.13
C PHE A 9 -9.26 -1.47 -34.81
N LEU A 10 -8.94 -1.38 -36.10
CA LEU A 10 -8.70 -0.08 -36.78
C LEU A 10 -9.47 0.09 -38.09
N ARG A 11 -10.77 -0.23 -38.12
CA ARG A 11 -11.68 0.21 -39.18
C ARG A 11 -13.02 0.66 -38.62
N GLY A 12 -13.04 1.91 -38.16
CA GLY A 12 -14.24 2.58 -37.70
C GLY A 12 -14.00 4.07 -37.48
N ALA A 13 -13.32 4.73 -38.42
CA ALA A 13 -13.12 6.17 -38.40
C ALA A 13 -13.27 6.72 -39.81
N ALA A 14 -14.46 7.22 -40.15
CA ALA A 14 -14.64 8.39 -41.03
C ALA A 14 -16.11 8.82 -41.09
N ALA A 15 -16.29 10.14 -41.09
CA ALA A 15 -17.46 10.91 -41.52
C ALA A 15 -18.55 11.22 -40.47
N ILE A 16 -18.27 12.18 -39.58
CA ILE A 16 -19.14 13.35 -39.42
C ILE A 16 -18.26 14.59 -39.44
N ALA A 17 -18.35 15.36 -40.52
CA ALA A 17 -17.81 16.71 -40.61
C ALA A 17 -18.77 17.66 -39.88
N GLY A 18 -18.28 18.34 -38.86
CA GLY A 18 -19.02 19.34 -38.08
C GLY A 18 -18.02 20.28 -37.43
N THR A 19 -17.90 21.45 -38.05
CA THR A 19 -17.21 22.69 -37.67
C THR A 19 -16.83 22.91 -36.20
N SER A 20 -15.61 23.48 -36.04
CA SER A 20 -15.06 24.24 -34.91
C SER A 20 -14.84 23.52 -33.58
N LEU A 21 -13.57 23.24 -33.22
CA LEU A 21 -13.04 23.20 -31.83
C LEU A 21 -11.50 22.95 -31.77
N LEU A 22 -10.72 23.52 -32.71
CA LEU A 22 -9.26 23.31 -32.78
C LEU A 22 -8.32 24.25 -31.97
N PRO A 23 -8.74 25.06 -30.96
CA PRO A 23 -7.76 25.68 -30.05
C PRO A 23 -7.42 24.82 -28.82
N ASN A 24 -8.14 23.72 -28.56
CA ASN A 24 -8.05 23.02 -27.27
C ASN A 24 -7.07 21.83 -27.23
N LEU A 25 -6.69 21.25 -28.36
CA LEU A 25 -5.71 20.15 -28.38
C LEU A 25 -4.27 20.66 -28.18
N THR A 26 -3.96 21.87 -28.65
CA THR A 26 -2.63 22.49 -28.48
C THR A 26 -2.40 22.95 -27.03
N ARG A 27 -3.46 23.34 -26.30
CA ARG A 27 -3.38 23.70 -24.87
C ARG A 27 -3.12 22.50 -23.96
N LEU A 28 -3.60 21.31 -24.31
CA LEU A 28 -3.34 20.09 -23.54
C LEU A 28 -1.87 19.65 -23.64
N ALA A 29 -1.24 19.82 -24.81
CA ALA A 29 0.19 19.54 -25.00
C ALA A 29 1.09 20.59 -24.33
N GLN A 30 0.70 21.87 -24.33
CA GLN A 30 1.48 22.95 -23.68
C GLN A 30 1.31 22.99 -22.14
N ALA A 31 0.27 22.38 -21.60
CA ALA A 31 0.02 22.32 -20.17
C ALA A 31 0.90 21.31 -19.41
N GLN A 32 1.60 20.41 -20.12
CA GLN A 32 2.51 19.42 -19.53
C GLN A 32 3.93 19.96 -19.26
N ASP A 33 4.30 21.12 -19.83
CA ASP A 33 5.71 21.56 -19.87
C ASP A 33 6.06 22.71 -18.88
N GLN A 34 5.14 23.10 -17.98
CA GLN A 34 5.34 24.30 -17.14
C GLN A 34 5.15 24.11 -15.62
N THR A 35 5.32 22.91 -15.10
CA THR A 35 5.43 22.71 -13.64
C THR A 35 6.66 21.88 -13.29
N ALA A 36 7.84 22.41 -13.61
CA ALA A 36 9.05 21.99 -12.93
C ALA A 36 8.99 22.51 -11.49
N THR A 37 8.34 21.75 -10.61
CA THR A 37 8.43 21.94 -9.16
C THR A 37 9.92 21.98 -8.80
N PRO A 38 10.40 22.94 -7.99
CA PRO A 38 11.81 22.97 -7.60
C PRO A 38 12.19 21.60 -7.03
N ALA A 39 13.17 20.97 -7.66
CA ALA A 39 13.63 19.64 -7.26
C ALA A 39 14.06 19.72 -5.80
N VAL A 40 13.42 18.91 -4.96
CA VAL A 40 13.98 18.61 -3.64
C VAL A 40 15.39 18.07 -3.90
N PRO A 41 16.44 18.61 -3.25
CA PRO A 41 17.80 18.14 -3.50
C PRO A 41 17.86 16.62 -3.29
N ILE A 42 18.15 15.89 -4.37
CA ILE A 42 18.37 14.45 -4.34
C ILE A 42 19.71 14.26 -3.64
N VAL A 43 19.70 14.00 -2.35
CA VAL A 43 20.89 13.56 -1.63
C VAL A 43 21.24 12.17 -2.18
N PRO A 44 22.40 11.98 -2.84
CA PRO A 44 22.77 10.69 -3.37
C PRO A 44 22.89 9.71 -2.20
N GLN A 45 21.97 8.74 -2.13
CA GLN A 45 22.04 7.74 -1.09
C GLN A 45 22.98 6.62 -1.53
N LYS A 46 23.96 6.31 -0.68
CA LYS A 46 24.93 5.24 -0.94
C LYS A 46 24.23 3.88 -0.88
N PRO A 47 24.58 2.93 -1.76
CA PRO A 47 24.15 1.55 -1.61
C PRO A 47 24.58 0.99 -0.24
N GLN A 48 23.63 0.38 0.46
CA GLN A 48 23.80 -0.27 1.76
C GLN A 48 23.25 -1.69 1.69
N ILE A 49 23.56 -2.52 2.69
CA ILE A 49 23.01 -3.87 2.81
C ILE A 49 22.17 -3.94 4.07
N ALA A 50 20.85 -4.10 3.91
CA ALA A 50 19.95 -4.49 4.98
C ALA A 50 20.18 -5.95 5.33
N ARG A 51 20.20 -6.25 6.63
CA ARG A 51 20.43 -7.58 7.17
C ARG A 51 19.44 -7.84 8.28
N GLY A 52 19.09 -9.09 8.46
CA GLY A 52 18.21 -9.46 9.55
C GLY A 52 17.99 -10.96 9.65
N ARG A 53 17.11 -11.33 10.57
CA ARG A 53 16.69 -12.72 10.78
C ARG A 53 15.18 -12.85 10.80
N VAL A 54 14.68 -13.95 10.25
CA VAL A 54 13.32 -14.41 10.52
C VAL A 54 13.40 -15.50 11.58
N ILE A 55 12.73 -15.30 12.71
CA ILE A 55 12.82 -16.16 13.89
C ILE A 55 11.45 -16.58 14.42
N LEU A 56 11.40 -17.73 15.12
CA LEU A 56 10.23 -18.14 15.88
C LEU A 56 10.14 -17.35 17.18
N ASP A 57 8.98 -16.76 17.45
CA ASP A 57 8.70 -15.92 18.63
C ASP A 57 9.12 -16.59 19.95
N ARG A 58 8.65 -17.81 20.18
CA ARG A 58 8.86 -18.52 21.46
C ARG A 58 10.29 -19.02 21.69
N THR A 59 11.07 -19.23 20.64
CA THR A 59 12.35 -19.95 20.75
C THR A 59 13.55 -19.18 20.20
N GLY A 60 13.34 -18.09 19.45
CA GLY A 60 14.39 -17.37 18.74
C GLY A 60 15.07 -18.19 17.63
N LYS A 61 14.56 -19.41 17.34
CA LYS A 61 15.12 -20.27 16.31
C LYS A 61 14.86 -19.66 14.93
N GLY A 62 15.89 -19.62 14.09
CA GLY A 62 15.78 -19.16 12.71
C GLY A 62 14.80 -19.99 11.89
N VAL A 63 14.01 -19.33 11.05
CA VAL A 63 13.08 -19.96 10.11
C VAL A 63 13.68 -19.90 8.71
N PRO A 64 14.09 -21.05 8.12
CA PRO A 64 14.68 -21.07 6.78
C PRO A 64 13.62 -20.94 5.68
N GLY A 65 14.06 -20.48 4.50
CA GLY A 65 13.23 -20.45 3.29
C GLY A 65 12.15 -19.37 3.27
N VAL A 66 12.10 -18.47 4.26
CA VAL A 66 11.16 -17.34 4.27
C VAL A 66 11.60 -16.31 3.25
N ARG A 67 10.69 -15.89 2.37
CA ARG A 67 10.97 -14.87 1.37
C ARG A 67 10.95 -13.49 2.02
N VAL A 68 11.99 -12.71 1.77
CA VAL A 68 12.15 -11.33 2.22
C VAL A 68 12.38 -10.45 0.99
N SER A 69 11.69 -9.31 0.93
CA SER A 69 11.75 -8.39 -0.19
C SER A 69 11.97 -6.94 0.25
N ASN A 70 12.62 -6.16 -0.60
CA ASN A 70 12.71 -4.70 -0.52
C ASN A 70 11.78 -4.01 -1.55
N GLY A 71 10.85 -4.76 -2.16
CA GLY A 71 9.98 -4.30 -3.24
C GLY A 71 10.58 -4.38 -4.66
N ARG A 72 11.85 -4.78 -4.79
CA ARG A 72 12.53 -5.00 -6.09
C ARG A 72 13.15 -6.37 -6.20
N GLU A 73 13.82 -6.80 -5.14
CA GLU A 73 14.49 -8.08 -5.03
C GLU A 73 13.76 -8.97 -4.02
N VAL A 74 13.91 -10.28 -4.19
CA VAL A 74 13.40 -11.29 -3.26
C VAL A 74 14.54 -12.25 -2.94
N VAL A 75 14.82 -12.44 -1.66
CA VAL A 75 15.79 -13.42 -1.15
C VAL A 75 15.10 -14.39 -0.20
N SER A 76 15.66 -15.58 -0.04
CA SER A 76 15.20 -16.56 0.94
C SER A 76 16.13 -16.59 2.15
N THR A 77 15.56 -16.73 3.35
CA THR A 77 16.36 -16.90 4.56
C THR A 77 17.17 -18.20 4.55
N ASP A 78 18.36 -18.17 5.12
CA ASP A 78 19.24 -19.33 5.27
C ASP A 78 18.78 -20.28 6.41
N ALA A 79 19.55 -21.35 6.65
CA ALA A 79 19.28 -22.34 7.71
C ALA A 79 19.18 -21.75 9.14
N GLN A 80 19.74 -20.56 9.37
CA GLN A 80 19.70 -19.82 10.64
C GLN A 80 18.69 -18.66 10.62
N GLY A 81 17.87 -18.57 9.56
CA GLY A 81 16.87 -17.54 9.35
C GLY A 81 17.44 -16.21 8.84
N ARG A 82 18.73 -16.13 8.49
CA ARG A 82 19.37 -14.87 8.10
C ARG A 82 19.07 -14.51 6.65
N TYR A 83 18.97 -13.21 6.36
CA TYR A 83 18.84 -12.67 5.01
C TYR A 83 19.69 -11.41 4.84
N GLN A 84 19.97 -11.04 3.58
CA GLN A 84 20.60 -9.78 3.20
C GLN A 84 19.94 -9.24 1.93
N LEU A 85 19.67 -7.93 1.88
CA LEU A 85 19.09 -7.24 0.73
C LEU A 85 19.84 -5.93 0.48
N PRO A 86 20.11 -5.56 -0.78
CA PRO A 86 20.61 -4.23 -1.07
C PRO A 86 19.51 -3.19 -0.82
N VAL A 87 19.92 -2.03 -0.31
CA VAL A 87 19.06 -0.86 -0.11
C VAL A 87 19.80 0.36 -0.60
N THR A 88 19.17 1.10 -1.52
CA THR A 88 19.68 2.37 -2.02
C THR A 88 18.56 3.37 -1.88
N GLY A 89 18.68 4.34 -0.98
CA GLY A 89 17.58 5.25 -0.75
C GLY A 89 16.59 4.74 0.29
N ASP A 90 15.34 5.13 0.07
CA ASP A 90 14.19 4.65 0.82
C ASP A 90 13.84 3.22 0.41
N ALA A 91 13.44 2.39 1.38
CA ALA A 91 12.96 1.04 1.13
C ALA A 91 11.92 0.63 2.17
N ILE A 92 11.00 -0.25 1.78
CA ILE A 92 10.20 -1.03 2.72
C ILE A 92 10.67 -2.47 2.60
N ILE A 93 11.20 -3.01 3.69
CA ILE A 93 11.68 -4.38 3.77
C ILE A 93 10.57 -5.19 4.43
N PHE A 94 10.14 -6.29 3.83
CA PHE A 94 9.03 -7.08 4.34
C PHE A 94 9.19 -8.56 4.03
N ILE A 95 8.49 -9.39 4.80
CA ILE A 95 8.44 -10.84 4.56
C ILE A 95 7.15 -11.23 3.85
N GLN A 96 7.23 -12.23 2.97
CA GLN A 96 6.06 -13.02 2.61
C GLN A 96 5.79 -13.96 3.78
N LYS A 97 4.77 -13.66 4.58
CA LYS A 97 4.38 -14.51 5.70
C LYS A 97 4.00 -15.92 5.18
N PRO A 98 4.74 -16.98 5.53
CA PRO A 98 4.49 -18.33 5.02
C PRO A 98 3.32 -19.00 5.73
N SER A 99 2.71 -20.02 5.10
CA SER A 99 1.63 -20.79 5.71
C SER A 99 2.09 -21.51 6.99
N GLY A 100 1.18 -21.70 7.94
CA GLY A 100 1.42 -22.28 9.26
C GLY A 100 1.99 -21.30 10.29
N TYR A 101 2.04 -20.02 9.95
CA TYR A 101 2.56 -18.96 10.82
C TYR A 101 1.68 -17.71 10.78
N ARG A 102 1.72 -16.90 11.84
CA ARG A 102 1.32 -15.49 11.81
C ARG A 102 2.49 -14.60 12.21
N VAL A 103 2.41 -13.34 11.82
CA VAL A 103 3.24 -12.28 12.39
C VAL A 103 2.59 -11.72 13.66
N PRO A 104 3.36 -11.03 14.53
CA PRO A 104 2.79 -10.17 15.56
C PRO A 104 1.83 -9.14 14.96
N LEU A 105 0.85 -8.71 15.75
CA LEU A 105 -0.06 -7.63 15.39
C LEU A 105 0.32 -6.35 16.15
N ASN A 106 -0.09 -5.19 15.63
CA ASN A 106 -0.13 -3.95 16.41
C ASN A 106 -1.42 -3.86 17.23
N GLU A 107 -1.56 -2.79 17.98
CA GLU A 107 -2.74 -2.46 18.80
C GLU A 107 -4.04 -2.28 18.01
N LEU A 108 -3.94 -2.18 16.67
CA LEU A 108 -5.05 -2.07 15.72
C LEU A 108 -5.27 -3.37 14.94
N ASN A 109 -4.73 -4.50 15.42
CA ASN A 109 -4.77 -5.80 14.76
C ASN A 109 -4.13 -5.86 13.36
N GLN A 110 -3.24 -4.92 13.03
CA GLN A 110 -2.53 -4.92 11.75
C GLN A 110 -1.27 -5.80 11.81
N PRO A 111 -1.01 -6.63 10.80
CA PRO A 111 0.19 -7.47 10.70
C PRO A 111 1.51 -6.68 10.69
N LYS A 112 2.43 -7.00 11.61
CA LYS A 112 3.80 -6.45 11.67
C LYS A 112 4.77 -7.28 10.85
N PHE A 113 4.66 -7.23 9.52
CA PHE A 113 5.49 -8.01 8.58
C PHE A 113 6.51 -7.18 7.80
N TYR A 114 6.64 -5.89 8.10
CA TYR A 114 7.50 -4.97 7.37
C TYR A 114 8.26 -4.01 8.28
N TYR A 115 9.32 -3.41 7.73
CA TYR A 115 10.11 -2.33 8.28
C TYR A 115 10.26 -1.24 7.21
N ILE A 116 9.97 0.01 7.59
CA ILE A 116 10.16 1.16 6.69
C ILE A 116 11.53 1.77 6.98
N HIS A 117 12.38 1.80 5.96
CA HIS A 117 13.62 2.58 5.93
C HIS A 117 13.39 3.84 5.08
N LYS A 118 13.21 4.98 5.75
CA LYS A 118 13.08 6.29 5.12
C LYS A 118 13.91 7.29 5.94
N PRO A 119 15.25 7.31 5.80
CA PRO A 119 16.14 7.96 6.75
C PRO A 119 15.86 9.46 6.92
N LEU A 120 15.47 10.14 5.84
CA LEU A 120 15.14 11.56 5.83
C LEU A 120 13.63 11.84 5.98
N GLY A 121 12.81 10.79 6.09
CA GLY A 121 11.36 10.89 6.05
C GLY A 121 10.85 11.38 4.69
N THR A 122 9.57 11.72 4.63
CA THR A 122 8.94 12.28 3.43
C THR A 122 9.36 13.73 3.28
N VAL A 123 10.24 14.00 2.31
CA VAL A 123 10.74 15.35 2.02
C VAL A 123 9.99 15.96 0.85
N THR A 124 9.26 17.05 1.10
CA THR A 124 8.56 17.83 0.09
C THR A 124 8.98 19.30 0.18
N ALA A 125 8.98 20.02 -0.96
CA ALA A 125 9.30 21.45 -0.98
C ALA A 125 8.23 22.32 -0.30
N LYS A 126 6.98 21.84 -0.25
CA LYS A 126 5.84 22.46 0.44
C LYS A 126 5.21 21.46 1.38
N LYS A 127 4.74 21.93 2.53
CA LYS A 127 3.98 21.12 3.48
C LYS A 127 2.69 20.61 2.81
N THR A 128 2.47 19.31 2.83
CA THR A 128 1.22 18.67 2.42
C THR A 128 0.21 18.72 3.57
N ARG A 129 -1.09 18.68 3.26
CA ARG A 129 -2.15 18.64 4.28
C ARG A 129 -2.06 17.39 5.15
N PHE A 130 -1.73 16.27 4.53
CA PHE A 130 -1.49 15.00 5.20
C PHE A 130 0.00 14.71 5.25
N PRO A 131 0.60 14.50 6.43
CA PRO A 131 2.02 14.17 6.53
C PRO A 131 2.30 12.78 5.95
N GLY A 132 3.47 12.61 5.36
CA GLY A 132 3.97 11.29 4.97
C GLY A 132 4.69 10.58 6.13
N ILE A 133 5.55 9.62 5.79
CA ILE A 133 6.41 8.91 6.74
C ILE A 133 7.41 9.89 7.40
N ALA A 134 7.51 9.84 8.73
CA ALA A 134 8.52 10.56 9.50
C ALA A 134 9.94 9.99 9.30
N PRO A 135 11.01 10.75 9.57
CA PRO A 135 12.38 10.25 9.47
C PRO A 135 12.61 9.00 10.33
N THR A 136 13.10 7.93 9.71
CA THR A 136 13.36 6.66 10.40
C THR A 136 14.79 6.53 10.91
N GLY A 137 15.68 7.44 10.47
CA GLY A 137 17.12 7.36 10.72
C GLY A 137 17.83 6.30 9.88
N ASP A 138 19.10 6.07 10.21
CA ASP A 138 19.97 5.11 9.55
C ASP A 138 19.44 3.68 9.66
N LEU A 139 19.93 2.82 8.77
CA LEU A 139 19.59 1.40 8.77
C LEU A 139 20.06 0.75 10.09
N PRO A 140 19.20 0.02 10.82
CA PRO A 140 19.60 -0.62 12.06
C PRO A 140 20.57 -1.78 11.78
N ALA A 141 21.28 -2.21 12.82
CA ALA A 141 22.22 -3.34 12.71
C ALA A 141 21.55 -4.66 12.29
N SER A 142 20.26 -4.83 12.62
CA SER A 142 19.45 -5.98 12.23
C SER A 142 17.98 -5.58 12.09
N ILE A 143 17.30 -6.08 11.06
CA ILE A 143 15.85 -5.96 10.85
C ILE A 143 15.26 -7.36 11.00
N ASP A 144 14.85 -7.68 12.22
CA ASP A 144 14.37 -9.03 12.53
C ASP A 144 12.84 -9.11 12.41
N PHE A 145 12.36 -10.18 11.79
CA PHE A 145 10.94 -10.51 11.72
C PHE A 145 10.64 -11.74 12.57
N THR A 146 9.50 -11.68 13.24
CA THR A 146 9.06 -12.75 14.13
C THR A 146 7.88 -13.50 13.52
N LEU A 147 7.94 -14.83 13.59
CA LEU A 147 6.85 -15.71 13.21
C LEU A 147 6.36 -16.50 14.42
N ILE A 148 5.04 -16.56 14.56
CA ILE A 148 4.34 -17.32 15.59
C ILE A 148 3.67 -18.49 14.88
N LYS A 149 3.99 -19.73 15.26
CA LYS A 149 3.30 -20.90 14.70
C LYS A 149 1.80 -20.79 14.97
N GLN A 150 0.99 -21.04 13.95
CA GLN A 150 -0.45 -21.09 14.09
C GLN A 150 -1.02 -22.25 13.27
N ASN A 151 -2.15 -22.77 13.72
CA ASN A 151 -2.93 -23.69 12.90
C ASN A 151 -3.67 -22.89 11.83
N GLU A 152 -3.55 -23.29 10.57
CA GLU A 152 -4.28 -22.70 9.45
C GLU A 152 -5.09 -23.83 8.79
N PRO A 153 -6.39 -23.96 9.11
CA PRO A 153 -7.21 -24.99 8.50
C PRO A 153 -7.33 -24.79 6.98
N GLU A 154 -7.63 -25.88 6.26
CA GLU A 154 -7.86 -25.83 4.81
C GLU A 154 -9.08 -24.97 4.47
N ASP A 155 -10.14 -25.13 5.28
CA ASP A 155 -11.35 -24.30 5.21
C ASP A 155 -11.23 -23.13 6.18
N PHE A 156 -11.32 -21.91 5.66
CA PHE A 156 -11.30 -20.69 6.46
C PHE A 156 -12.19 -19.61 5.84
N ARG A 157 -12.61 -18.65 6.68
CA ARG A 157 -13.40 -17.49 6.25
C ARG A 157 -12.54 -16.24 6.30
N VAL A 158 -12.82 -15.31 5.38
CA VAL A 158 -12.18 -14.00 5.31
C VAL A 158 -13.27 -12.95 5.23
N VAL A 159 -13.11 -11.84 5.95
CA VAL A 159 -13.94 -10.65 5.78
C VAL A 159 -13.32 -9.77 4.69
N LEU A 160 -14.07 -9.48 3.64
CA LEU A 160 -13.64 -8.56 2.58
C LEU A 160 -14.52 -7.32 2.61
N TRP A 161 -13.88 -6.16 2.62
CA TRP A 161 -14.55 -4.86 2.65
C TRP A 161 -13.93 -3.95 1.61
N GLY A 162 -14.68 -3.56 0.58
CA GLY A 162 -14.26 -2.59 -0.42
C GLY A 162 -15.00 -1.26 -0.32
N ASP A 163 -14.35 -0.19 -0.78
CA ASP A 163 -14.95 1.11 -1.09
C ASP A 163 -15.82 1.75 0.01
N PRO A 164 -15.40 1.77 1.30
CA PRO A 164 -16.13 2.57 2.28
C PRO A 164 -16.13 4.05 1.91
N GLN A 165 -15.05 4.56 1.31
CA GLN A 165 -14.91 5.94 0.84
C GLN A 165 -15.43 6.97 1.84
N VAL A 166 -15.14 6.80 3.13
CA VAL A 166 -15.61 7.70 4.18
C VAL A 166 -15.03 9.09 3.99
N ARG A 167 -15.89 10.11 4.14
CA ARG A 167 -15.58 11.53 3.95
C ARG A 167 -15.38 12.28 5.26
N ASP A 168 -16.00 11.80 6.33
CA ASP A 168 -15.95 12.40 7.66
C ASP A 168 -16.22 11.37 8.77
N ILE A 169 -16.21 11.82 10.03
CA ILE A 169 -16.46 10.98 11.20
C ILE A 169 -17.91 10.44 11.24
N LYS A 170 -18.86 11.11 10.60
CA LYS A 170 -20.24 10.64 10.55
C LYS A 170 -20.35 9.42 9.63
N GLU A 171 -19.66 9.41 8.50
CA GLU A 171 -19.59 8.23 7.64
C GLU A 171 -18.77 7.09 8.28
N ILE A 172 -17.76 7.40 9.11
CA ILE A 172 -17.11 6.40 9.98
C ILE A 172 -18.11 5.75 10.94
N ASP A 173 -19.01 6.54 11.55
CA ASP A 173 -20.05 6.01 12.45
C ASP A 173 -21.06 5.12 11.71
N PHE A 174 -21.44 5.46 10.48
CA PHE A 174 -22.29 4.60 9.64
C PHE A 174 -21.64 3.25 9.40
N VAL A 175 -20.37 3.29 9.01
CA VAL A 175 -19.54 2.12 8.83
C VAL A 175 -19.46 1.27 10.12
N ALA A 176 -19.24 1.91 11.27
CA ALA A 176 -19.13 1.22 12.55
C ALA A 176 -20.44 0.54 12.96
N ARG A 177 -21.57 1.26 12.88
CA ARG A 177 -22.87 0.78 13.34
C ARG A 177 -23.56 -0.16 12.36
N ASP A 178 -23.48 0.14 11.08
CA ASP A 178 -24.32 -0.49 10.06
C ASP A 178 -23.59 -1.63 9.32
N VAL A 179 -22.25 -1.71 9.46
CA VAL A 179 -21.43 -2.78 8.85
C VAL A 179 -20.62 -3.53 9.91
N ALA A 180 -19.77 -2.82 10.67
CA ALA A 180 -18.83 -3.49 11.58
C ALA A 180 -19.52 -4.17 12.76
N ASN A 181 -20.60 -3.58 13.30
CA ASN A 181 -21.34 -4.13 14.44
C ASN A 181 -21.86 -5.56 14.19
N ASP A 182 -22.31 -5.86 12.97
CA ASP A 182 -22.80 -7.19 12.60
C ASP A 182 -21.67 -8.22 12.42
N LEU A 183 -20.43 -7.76 12.35
CA LEU A 183 -19.23 -8.57 12.20
C LEU A 183 -18.48 -8.77 13.54
N VAL A 184 -18.93 -8.17 14.64
CA VAL A 184 -18.29 -8.34 15.94
C VAL A 184 -18.38 -9.82 16.36
N GLY A 185 -17.23 -10.43 16.65
CA GLY A 185 -17.15 -11.84 17.00
C GLY A 185 -17.26 -12.79 15.79
N VAL A 186 -17.15 -12.28 14.56
CA VAL A 186 -17.07 -13.11 13.37
C VAL A 186 -15.91 -14.11 13.49
N ASP A 187 -16.21 -15.37 13.25
CA ASP A 187 -15.17 -16.40 13.15
C ASP A 187 -14.58 -16.38 11.73
N ALA A 188 -13.62 -15.47 11.55
CA ALA A 188 -12.83 -15.29 10.33
C ALA A 188 -11.34 -15.33 10.67
N ALA A 189 -10.55 -15.86 9.75
CA ALA A 189 -9.11 -15.96 9.90
C ALA A 189 -8.42 -14.59 9.89
N PHE A 190 -8.94 -13.69 9.06
CA PHE A 190 -8.52 -12.29 8.95
C PHE A 190 -9.57 -11.49 8.15
N GLY A 191 -9.43 -10.18 8.17
CA GLY A 191 -10.14 -9.27 7.28
C GLY A 191 -9.19 -8.49 6.38
N MET A 192 -9.74 -7.94 5.29
CA MET A 192 -8.98 -7.13 4.34
C MET A 192 -9.84 -6.01 3.76
N SER A 193 -9.32 -4.78 3.84
CA SER A 193 -9.84 -3.69 3.04
C SER A 193 -9.30 -3.74 1.61
N LEU A 194 -10.17 -3.55 0.61
CA LEU A 194 -9.85 -3.73 -0.81
C LEU A 194 -9.51 -2.43 -1.56
N GLY A 195 -9.27 -1.33 -0.86
CA GLY A 195 -8.98 -0.02 -1.44
C GLY A 195 -10.13 0.96 -1.28
N ASP A 196 -9.82 2.22 -1.61
CA ASP A 196 -10.73 3.36 -1.48
C ASP A 196 -11.31 3.43 -0.06
N ASN A 197 -10.39 3.29 0.90
CA ASN A 197 -10.67 3.22 2.32
C ASN A 197 -11.29 4.55 2.81
N VAL A 198 -10.77 5.67 2.32
CA VAL A 198 -11.31 7.00 2.57
C VAL A 198 -11.54 7.70 1.24
N PHE A 199 -12.41 8.71 1.18
CA PHE A 199 -12.67 9.40 -0.08
C PHE A 199 -11.53 10.31 -0.55
N ASN A 200 -10.74 10.87 0.37
CA ASN A 200 -9.57 11.76 0.16
C ASN A 200 -9.08 12.35 1.50
N GLY A 201 -9.88 12.23 2.56
CA GLY A 201 -9.57 12.66 3.91
C GLY A 201 -8.64 11.68 4.62
N LEU A 202 -7.34 11.70 4.31
CA LEU A 202 -6.38 10.71 4.84
C LEU A 202 -6.23 10.74 6.38
N ASN A 203 -6.70 11.81 7.04
CA ASN A 203 -6.83 11.87 8.50
C ASN A 203 -7.86 10.86 9.06
N LEU A 204 -8.70 10.27 8.22
CA LEU A 204 -9.71 9.28 8.60
C LEU A 204 -9.18 7.84 8.58
N PHE A 205 -7.96 7.60 8.11
CA PHE A 205 -7.35 6.27 8.17
C PHE A 205 -7.34 5.71 9.59
N ARG A 206 -6.95 6.51 10.58
CA ARG A 206 -6.92 6.04 11.97
C ARG A 206 -8.31 5.69 12.50
N PRO A 207 -9.32 6.58 12.45
CA PRO A 207 -10.69 6.22 12.83
C PRO A 207 -11.21 4.96 12.14
N LEU A 208 -10.92 4.77 10.84
CA LEU A 208 -11.35 3.57 10.11
C LEU A 208 -10.61 2.31 10.58
N GLN A 209 -9.31 2.41 10.85
CA GLN A 209 -8.53 1.32 11.46
C GLN A 209 -9.06 0.95 12.85
N ASP A 210 -9.49 1.93 13.65
CA ASP A 210 -10.08 1.66 14.98
C ASP A 210 -11.40 0.86 14.83
N VAL A 211 -12.23 1.17 13.82
CA VAL A 211 -13.43 0.38 13.50
C VAL A 211 -13.07 -1.04 13.09
N ALA A 212 -12.12 -1.21 12.16
CA ALA A 212 -11.69 -2.55 11.73
C ALA A 212 -11.07 -3.36 12.89
N ALA A 213 -10.27 -2.71 13.74
CA ALA A 213 -9.65 -3.32 14.91
C ALA A 213 -10.69 -3.85 15.92
N SER A 214 -11.86 -3.19 16.03
CA SER A 214 -12.95 -3.62 16.92
C SER A 214 -13.50 -5.03 16.60
N LEU A 215 -13.28 -5.52 15.37
CA LEU A 215 -13.68 -6.86 14.95
C LEU A 215 -12.82 -7.98 15.58
N GLY A 216 -11.65 -7.63 16.15
CA GLY A 216 -10.80 -8.58 16.89
C GLY A 216 -10.02 -9.58 16.02
N ILE A 217 -10.03 -9.41 14.69
CA ILE A 217 -9.32 -10.26 13.74
C ILE A 217 -8.14 -9.50 13.10
N PRO A 218 -7.08 -10.19 12.62
CA PRO A 218 -6.01 -9.55 11.86
C PRO A 218 -6.56 -8.79 10.65
N TRP A 219 -6.06 -7.58 10.38
CA TRP A 219 -6.58 -6.74 9.29
C TRP A 219 -5.50 -6.33 8.29
N HIS A 220 -5.70 -6.72 7.03
CA HIS A 220 -4.89 -6.33 5.89
C HIS A 220 -5.54 -5.16 5.13
N SER A 221 -4.77 -4.45 4.31
CA SER A 221 -5.31 -3.35 3.51
C SER A 221 -4.63 -3.25 2.15
N VAL A 222 -5.43 -2.94 1.14
CA VAL A 222 -5.02 -2.56 -0.20
C VAL A 222 -5.28 -1.06 -0.36
N ILE A 223 -4.41 -0.39 -1.11
CA ILE A 223 -4.53 1.04 -1.40
C ILE A 223 -5.50 1.25 -2.57
N GLY A 224 -6.33 2.28 -2.51
CA GLY A 224 -7.13 2.74 -3.63
C GLY A 224 -6.72 4.12 -4.16
N ASN A 225 -7.44 4.58 -5.16
CA ASN A 225 -7.17 5.85 -5.83
C ASN A 225 -7.54 7.06 -4.96
N HIS A 226 -8.51 6.89 -4.07
CA HIS A 226 -8.91 7.89 -3.09
C HIS A 226 -8.06 7.90 -1.81
N ASP A 227 -7.15 6.94 -1.67
CA ASP A 227 -6.23 6.81 -0.54
C ASP A 227 -4.88 7.52 -0.77
N LEU A 228 -4.74 8.23 -1.89
CA LEU A 228 -3.53 8.95 -2.26
C LEU A 228 -3.52 10.39 -1.74
N ASN A 229 -2.33 10.86 -1.38
CA ASN A 229 -2.10 12.26 -1.05
C ASN A 229 -2.09 13.10 -2.33
N LEU A 230 -3.22 13.74 -2.63
CA LEU A 230 -3.37 14.59 -3.81
C LEU A 230 -2.50 15.85 -3.77
N ASP A 231 -2.02 16.25 -2.59
CA ASP A 231 -1.13 17.41 -2.42
C ASP A 231 0.36 17.03 -2.63
N ALA A 232 0.68 15.74 -2.83
CA ALA A 232 2.05 15.28 -3.07
C ALA A 232 2.64 15.93 -4.35
N PRO A 233 3.95 16.20 -4.41
CA PRO A 233 4.55 16.80 -5.60
C PRO A 233 4.80 15.78 -6.73
N THR A 234 4.78 14.48 -6.45
CA THR A 234 5.06 13.40 -7.39
C THR A 234 4.27 12.14 -7.07
N GLU A 235 4.07 11.28 -8.08
CA GLU A 235 3.53 9.92 -7.94
C GLU A 235 4.24 9.14 -6.83
N ALA A 236 5.58 9.13 -6.84
CA ALA A 236 6.37 8.37 -5.87
C ALA A 236 6.10 8.75 -4.41
N LEU A 237 5.67 9.99 -4.16
CA LEU A 237 5.36 10.52 -2.84
C LEU A 237 3.86 10.51 -2.51
N SER A 238 3.00 10.13 -3.45
CA SER A 238 1.54 10.18 -3.29
C SER A 238 1.04 9.21 -2.21
N SER A 239 1.67 8.04 -2.06
CA SER A 239 1.26 7.00 -1.12
C SER A 239 2.00 7.07 0.23
N GLU A 240 2.80 8.10 0.50
CA GLU A 240 3.60 8.19 1.73
C GLU A 240 2.73 8.26 3.00
N THR A 241 1.58 8.93 2.94
CA THR A 241 0.62 8.92 4.06
C THR A 241 0.00 7.52 4.21
N TYR A 242 -0.45 6.87 3.13
CA TYR A 242 -0.96 5.50 3.23
C TYR A 242 0.07 4.54 3.85
N LYS A 243 1.33 4.60 3.39
CA LYS A 243 2.41 3.74 3.87
C LYS A 243 2.73 3.92 5.36
N SER A 244 2.55 5.13 5.90
CA SER A 244 2.75 5.37 7.33
C SER A 244 1.68 4.72 8.21
N PHE A 245 0.47 4.48 7.66
CA PHE A 245 -0.66 3.85 8.36
C PHE A 245 -0.81 2.35 8.09
N TYR A 246 -0.53 1.89 6.86
CA TYR A 246 -0.84 0.53 6.41
C TYR A 246 0.37 -0.26 5.91
N GLY A 247 1.53 0.40 5.71
CA GLY A 247 2.74 -0.26 5.25
C GLY A 247 2.86 -0.36 3.72
N PRO A 248 3.52 -1.42 3.18
CA PRO A 248 3.82 -1.51 1.75
C PRO A 248 2.55 -1.58 0.89
N THR A 249 2.59 -0.96 -0.29
CA THR A 249 1.47 -0.97 -1.25
C THR A 249 1.48 -2.20 -2.17
N TYR A 250 2.57 -2.98 -2.15
CA TYR A 250 2.69 -4.29 -2.78
C TYR A 250 3.22 -5.28 -1.75
N TYR A 251 2.48 -6.37 -1.51
CA TYR A 251 2.92 -7.44 -0.63
C TYR A 251 2.15 -8.73 -0.92
N SER A 252 2.61 -9.84 -0.35
CA SER A 252 1.91 -11.11 -0.42
C SER A 252 2.08 -11.90 0.87
N PHE A 253 1.16 -12.84 1.09
CA PHE A 253 1.23 -13.76 2.20
C PHE A 253 0.48 -15.04 1.86
N ASP A 254 0.83 -16.11 2.55
CA ASP A 254 0.11 -17.38 2.46
C ASP A 254 -0.83 -17.52 3.67
N HIS A 255 -2.01 -18.09 3.46
CA HIS A 255 -2.88 -18.57 4.53
C HIS A 255 -3.47 -19.91 4.13
N GLY A 256 -3.15 -20.96 4.89
CA GLY A 256 -3.45 -22.33 4.47
C GLY A 256 -2.84 -22.61 3.09
N GLN A 257 -3.67 -23.06 2.16
CA GLN A 257 -3.26 -23.37 0.78
C GLN A 257 -3.39 -22.19 -0.20
N VAL A 258 -3.74 -20.99 0.27
CA VAL A 258 -4.04 -19.83 -0.57
C VAL A 258 -2.91 -18.80 -0.49
N HIS A 259 -2.48 -18.32 -1.66
CA HIS A 259 -1.52 -17.22 -1.80
C HIS A 259 -2.27 -15.92 -2.11
N PHE A 260 -2.19 -14.95 -1.21
CA PHE A 260 -2.79 -13.62 -1.37
C PHE A 260 -1.76 -12.64 -1.91
N VAL A 261 -2.12 -11.87 -2.94
CA VAL A 261 -1.27 -10.85 -3.55
C VAL A 261 -2.02 -9.51 -3.49
N ALA A 262 -1.49 -8.56 -2.73
CA ALA A 262 -1.95 -7.18 -2.70
C ALA A 262 -1.12 -6.36 -3.70
N MET A 263 -1.80 -5.64 -4.58
CA MET A 263 -1.17 -4.85 -5.64
C MET A 263 -1.76 -3.45 -5.68
N ASP A 264 -0.89 -2.47 -5.79
CA ASP A 264 -1.24 -1.10 -6.11
C ASP A 264 -1.27 -0.93 -7.63
N ASN A 265 -2.46 -0.81 -8.20
CA ASN A 265 -2.66 -0.58 -9.63
C ASN A 265 -3.12 0.86 -9.92
N VAL A 266 -2.90 1.76 -8.97
CA VAL A 266 -3.39 3.13 -9.02
C VAL A 266 -2.34 4.03 -9.66
N HIS A 267 -2.80 4.98 -10.47
CA HIS A 267 -1.96 6.05 -11.01
C HIS A 267 -2.40 7.39 -10.43
N TRP A 268 -1.49 8.11 -9.80
CA TRP A 268 -1.70 9.45 -9.29
C TRP A 268 -1.83 10.46 -10.43
N LEU A 269 -2.98 11.12 -10.53
CA LEU A 269 -3.29 12.05 -11.61
C LEU A 269 -2.88 13.51 -11.33
N GLY A 270 -2.24 13.75 -10.18
CA GLY A 270 -1.72 15.06 -9.83
C GLY A 270 -2.72 16.04 -9.24
N VAL A 271 -2.19 17.13 -8.67
CA VAL A 271 -2.94 18.22 -8.02
C VAL A 271 -4.03 18.81 -8.91
N ARG A 272 -3.87 18.77 -10.25
CA ARG A 272 -4.86 19.32 -11.19
C ARG A 272 -6.14 18.49 -11.30
N PHE A 273 -6.09 17.19 -10.99
CA PHE A 273 -7.28 16.35 -10.96
C PHE A 273 -8.16 16.62 -9.73
N GLN A 274 -7.56 17.13 -8.64
CA GLN A 274 -8.25 17.55 -7.43
C GLN A 274 -9.37 18.56 -7.74
N ALA A 275 -9.13 19.53 -8.63
CA ALA A 275 -10.14 20.53 -9.04
C ALA A 275 -11.33 19.94 -9.82
N TRP A 276 -11.15 18.80 -10.49
CA TRP A 276 -12.26 18.11 -11.18
C TRP A 276 -13.05 17.21 -10.23
N ALA A 277 -12.39 16.60 -9.24
CA ALA A 277 -13.00 15.68 -8.29
C ALA A 277 -13.68 16.38 -7.09
N THR A 278 -13.23 17.57 -6.68
CA THR A 278 -13.80 18.31 -5.54
C THR A 278 -14.92 19.27 -5.89
N GLY A 279 -15.22 19.46 -7.19
CA GLY A 279 -16.33 20.32 -7.64
C GLY A 279 -16.09 21.83 -7.44
N ASP A 280 -14.89 22.26 -7.05
CA ASP A 280 -14.55 23.67 -6.91
C ASP A 280 -14.29 24.29 -8.31
N ARG A 281 -15.31 24.98 -8.84
CA ARG A 281 -15.17 26.03 -9.86
C ARG A 281 -15.26 27.40 -9.21
#